data_AF-A0A8B7BXG5-F1
#
_entry.id   AF-A0A8B7BXG5-F1
#
_cell.length_a   1.000
_cell.length_b   1.000
_cell.length_c   1.000
_cell.angle_alpha   90.00
_cell.angle_beta   90.00
_cell.angle_gamma   90.00
#
_symmetry.space_group_name_H-M   'P 1'
#
loop_
_entity.id
_entity.type
_entity.pdbx_description
1 polymer ?
#
loop_
_entity_poly.entity_id
_entity_poly.type
_entity_poly.pdbx_seq_one_letter_code
_entity_poly.pdbx_strand_id
1 'polypeptide(L)'
;MADNLFQGLPPPSATPPAAPERSPTSVKRDSSPAPSAAAAAAAATVAANANAPAPALKSAFKRDNPPESHDAAPQKKLRFKTSVDATETQIIEAMQKIASHIKNPSKFSKASKLAMQLIQAGSVKPGTSEHFFAVLEAAMSSPTACNDPALRADYQALFSAVQDVTECFSKQQKNLLITWTLRAVVANDLYTDDSFVYSKAAGKIKEAISSLPLATTDDDNDEAAALALAENKAVGIDNCQQENTSPDLSESNKETCDPFGLDSLLPSTSKKDERSKVKDVTAVNIRAEEEESKRFIKSQREVLLLCLEVAAKRYKVLWAQTVIDILVKHAFDNIDRFTARQRDAIEKLWASIREQLIRRKQGKSVTGKLDMNAFEWLQEKYSHEKISIRHAVGGGGERRAEQWLG
;
A
#
# COMPACT_ATOMS: atom_id res chain seq x y z
N MET A 1 9.80 -1.62 25.59
CA MET A 1 11.14 -1.83 24.98
C MET A 1 11.14 -1.17 23.61
N ALA A 2 12.17 -0.40 23.27
CA ALA A 2 12.22 0.38 22.02
C ALA A 2 12.75 -0.47 20.87
N ASP A 3 11.84 -1.07 20.11
CA ASP A 3 12.19 -1.72 18.86
C ASP A 3 12.61 -0.65 17.84
N ASN A 4 13.88 -0.68 17.48
CA ASN A 4 14.49 0.22 16.51
C ASN A 4 13.85 0.00 15.13
N LEU A 5 12.87 0.86 14.81
CA LEU A 5 11.98 0.88 13.64
C LEU A 5 12.67 0.96 12.26
N PHE A 6 14.01 0.89 12.21
CA PHE A 6 14.84 1.07 11.01
C PHE A 6 15.97 0.05 10.88
N GLN A 7 15.80 -1.16 11.42
CA GLN A 7 16.71 -2.26 11.14
C GLN A 7 16.65 -2.61 9.63
N GLY A 8 17.64 -2.11 8.90
CA GLY A 8 17.75 -2.28 7.44
C GLY A 8 18.39 -1.11 6.70
N LEU A 9 18.59 0.05 7.35
CA LEU A 9 19.29 1.19 6.75
C LEU A 9 20.77 1.23 7.18
N PRO A 10 21.72 1.45 6.26
CA PRO A 10 23.13 1.58 6.62
C PRO A 10 23.36 2.85 7.48
N PRO A 11 24.29 2.82 8.45
CA PRO A 11 24.55 3.95 9.32
C PRO A 11 25.19 5.13 8.55
N PRO A 12 24.94 6.39 8.97
CA PRO A 12 25.56 7.56 8.34
C PRO A 12 27.06 7.59 8.66
N SER A 13 27.91 7.49 7.64
CA SER A 13 29.35 7.68 7.78
C SER A 13 29.67 9.15 7.97
N ALA A 14 30.09 9.53 9.18
CA ALA A 14 30.72 10.81 9.46
C ALA A 14 32.25 10.69 9.29
N THR A 15 32.84 11.76 8.75
CA THR A 15 34.27 12.14 8.70
C THR A 15 35.08 11.64 7.48
N PRO A 16 35.67 12.55 6.67
CA PRO A 16 36.58 12.19 5.57
C PRO A 16 38.03 12.06 6.06
N PRO A 17 38.83 11.09 5.56
CA PRO A 17 40.28 11.15 5.71
C PRO A 17 40.90 11.98 4.58
N ALA A 18 41.95 12.71 4.95
CA ALA A 18 42.75 13.60 4.13
C ALA A 18 43.52 12.89 3.00
N ALA A 19 43.85 13.67 1.96
CA ALA A 19 44.61 13.27 0.79
C ALA A 19 46.06 12.82 1.09
N PRO A 20 46.67 11.96 0.27
CA PRO A 20 48.12 11.78 0.26
C PRO A 20 48.79 12.45 -0.94
N GLU A 21 49.80 13.28 -0.65
CA GLU A 21 50.79 13.81 -1.59
C GLU A 21 51.82 12.75 -2.03
N ARG A 22 52.47 13.02 -3.17
CA ARG A 22 53.40 12.13 -3.88
C ARG A 22 54.86 12.25 -3.40
N SER A 23 55.48 11.08 -3.15
CA SER A 23 56.86 10.63 -3.54
C SER A 23 58.11 11.31 -2.90
N PRO A 24 59.37 10.77 -2.98
CA PRO A 24 59.87 9.59 -3.73
C PRO A 24 60.94 8.67 -3.05
N THR A 25 61.16 7.50 -3.69
CA THR A 25 62.41 6.69 -3.87
C THR A 25 63.26 6.14 -2.69
N SER A 26 63.50 4.82 -2.67
CA SER A 26 64.82 4.26 -3.03
C SER A 26 64.80 2.73 -3.27
N VAL A 27 65.76 2.31 -4.08
CA VAL A 27 65.96 1.04 -4.78
C VAL A 27 66.66 0.00 -3.89
N LYS A 28 66.33 -1.29 -4.03
CA LYS A 28 67.33 -2.38 -4.16
C LYS A 28 66.76 -3.65 -4.79
N ARG A 29 67.60 -4.18 -5.69
CA ARG A 29 67.46 -5.24 -6.69
C ARG A 29 67.93 -6.58 -6.09
N ASP A 30 67.36 -7.72 -6.49
CA ASP A 30 68.02 -8.93 -7.09
C ASP A 30 67.31 -10.16 -6.45
N SER A 31 67.03 -11.32 -7.05
CA SER A 31 67.28 -11.98 -8.34
C SER A 31 66.28 -13.16 -8.49
N SER A 32 66.01 -13.60 -9.72
CA SER A 32 65.29 -14.86 -10.06
C SER A 32 66.18 -16.11 -9.79
N PRO A 33 65.65 -17.36 -9.86
CA PRO A 33 65.30 -18.01 -11.15
C PRO A 33 64.02 -18.89 -11.12
N ALA A 34 63.50 -19.18 -12.32
CA ALA A 34 62.49 -20.21 -12.64
C ALA A 34 63.17 -21.59 -12.90
N PRO A 35 62.54 -22.65 -13.50
CA PRO A 35 61.12 -22.98 -13.74
C PRO A 35 60.75 -24.46 -13.39
N SER A 36 59.48 -24.86 -13.47
CA SER A 36 59.09 -26.25 -13.81
C SER A 36 57.65 -26.34 -14.32
N ALA A 37 57.45 -27.25 -15.27
CA ALA A 37 56.34 -27.40 -16.20
C ALA A 37 55.17 -28.29 -15.69
N ALA A 38 54.17 -28.44 -16.57
CA ALA A 38 52.94 -29.25 -16.54
C ALA A 38 51.69 -28.48 -16.04
N ALA A 39 50.55 -28.43 -16.73
CA ALA A 39 50.03 -29.25 -17.82
C ALA A 39 49.07 -28.43 -18.70
N ALA A 40 49.14 -28.67 -20.01
CA ALA A 40 48.15 -28.27 -21.01
C ALA A 40 47.61 -29.54 -21.69
N ALA A 41 46.29 -29.73 -21.63
CA ALA A 41 45.45 -30.56 -22.51
C ALA A 41 44.00 -30.23 -22.09
N ALA A 42 43.02 -29.91 -22.95
CA ALA A 42 42.85 -30.25 -24.35
C ALA A 42 42.00 -29.19 -25.06
N ALA A 43 42.35 -28.89 -26.30
CA ALA A 43 41.46 -28.26 -27.27
C ALA A 43 41.66 -28.93 -28.64
N ALA A 44 40.54 -28.98 -29.37
CA ALA A 44 40.39 -29.20 -30.81
C ALA A 44 40.35 -30.64 -31.34
N THR A 45 39.14 -31.03 -31.74
CA THR A 45 38.91 -31.65 -33.05
C THR A 45 37.77 -30.91 -33.75
N VAL A 46 38.07 -30.46 -34.97
CA VAL A 46 37.23 -29.74 -35.93
C VAL A 46 36.67 -30.76 -36.91
N ALA A 47 35.40 -30.65 -37.32
CA ALA A 47 34.97 -30.79 -38.72
C ALA A 47 33.45 -30.54 -38.90
N ALA A 48 33.16 -29.49 -39.66
CA ALA A 48 32.16 -29.39 -40.72
C ALA A 48 30.77 -30.07 -40.53
N ASN A 49 29.73 -29.24 -40.45
CA ASN A 49 28.67 -29.32 -41.48
C ASN A 49 27.87 -28.03 -41.57
N ALA A 50 27.93 -27.40 -42.74
CA ALA A 50 27.08 -26.31 -43.16
C ALA A 50 25.82 -26.90 -43.79
N ASN A 51 24.63 -26.47 -43.35
CA ASN A 51 23.46 -26.25 -44.21
C ASN A 51 22.32 -25.63 -43.40
N ALA A 52 22.09 -24.34 -43.65
CA ALA A 52 20.82 -23.68 -43.39
C ALA A 52 19.94 -23.79 -44.65
N PRO A 53 18.61 -23.71 -44.50
CA PRO A 53 17.86 -22.86 -45.42
C PRO A 53 16.97 -21.85 -44.68
N ALA A 54 16.90 -20.67 -45.29
CA ALA A 54 16.10 -19.51 -44.90
C ALA A 54 14.61 -19.66 -45.35
N PRO A 55 13.71 -18.73 -44.99
CA PRO A 55 12.30 -18.97 -44.69
C PRO A 55 11.39 -19.02 -45.93
N ALA A 56 10.31 -19.81 -45.85
CA ALA A 56 9.27 -19.84 -46.87
C ALA A 56 8.19 -18.78 -46.58
N LEU A 57 8.22 -17.69 -47.34
CA LEU A 57 7.08 -16.81 -47.58
C LEU A 57 6.27 -17.34 -48.77
N LYS A 58 5.01 -17.72 -48.54
CA LYS A 58 3.94 -17.83 -49.54
C LYS A 58 2.64 -17.35 -48.86
N SER A 59 2.17 -16.12 -49.09
CA SER A 59 1.34 -15.67 -50.21
C SER A 59 -0.01 -16.40 -50.33
N ALA A 60 -1.05 -15.83 -49.70
CA ALA A 60 -2.43 -15.91 -50.19
C ALA A 60 -3.30 -14.82 -49.53
N PHE A 61 -3.20 -13.59 -50.04
CA PHE A 61 -4.29 -12.62 -49.93
C PHE A 61 -5.43 -13.10 -50.84
N LYS A 62 -6.60 -13.36 -50.26
CA LYS A 62 -7.87 -13.28 -50.97
C LYS A 62 -8.83 -12.46 -50.13
N ARG A 63 -9.16 -11.29 -50.67
CA ARG A 63 -10.28 -10.43 -50.29
C ARG A 63 -11.56 -11.18 -50.63
N ASP A 64 -12.54 -11.13 -49.75
CA ASP A 64 -13.95 -11.11 -50.15
C ASP A 64 -14.71 -10.18 -49.19
N ASN A 65 -15.42 -9.22 -49.78
CA ASN A 65 -16.41 -8.35 -49.14
C ASN A 65 -17.82 -8.95 -49.44
N PRO A 66 -18.89 -8.49 -48.75
CA PRO A 66 -19.88 -9.36 -48.12
C PRO A 66 -21.09 -9.72 -49.00
N PRO A 67 -21.99 -10.57 -48.47
CA PRO A 67 -23.41 -10.26 -48.54
C PRO A 67 -24.08 -10.24 -47.16
N GLU A 68 -25.09 -9.39 -47.07
CA GLU A 68 -25.97 -9.16 -45.94
C GLU A 68 -26.87 -10.37 -45.59
N SER A 69 -27.36 -10.32 -44.34
CA SER A 69 -28.60 -10.92 -43.82
C SER A 69 -28.79 -12.44 -43.95
N HIS A 70 -28.78 -13.14 -42.81
CA HIS A 70 -29.97 -13.87 -42.32
C HIS A 70 -29.74 -14.36 -40.89
N ASP A 71 -30.83 -14.32 -40.12
CA ASP A 71 -31.01 -14.72 -38.73
C ASP A 71 -30.25 -15.98 -38.32
N ALA A 72 -29.49 -15.88 -37.23
CA ALA A 72 -28.92 -17.03 -36.54
C ALA A 72 -29.36 -17.04 -35.06
N ALA A 73 -30.12 -18.09 -34.75
CA ALA A 73 -30.70 -18.49 -33.48
C ALA A 73 -29.82 -18.26 -32.23
N PRO A 74 -30.42 -18.09 -31.04
CA PRO A 74 -29.70 -17.73 -29.84
C PRO A 74 -28.80 -18.89 -29.40
N GLN A 75 -27.51 -18.60 -29.28
CA GLN A 75 -26.56 -19.51 -28.63
C GLN A 75 -27.03 -19.78 -27.21
N LYS A 76 -27.45 -21.03 -26.96
CA LYS A 76 -27.82 -21.55 -25.64
C LYS A 76 -26.58 -21.61 -24.74
N LYS A 77 -26.16 -20.46 -24.20
CA LYS A 77 -25.43 -20.47 -22.92
C LYS A 77 -26.43 -20.91 -21.86
N LEU A 78 -26.21 -22.09 -21.30
CA LEU A 78 -26.96 -22.61 -20.17
C LEU A 78 -26.70 -21.72 -18.96
N ARG A 79 -27.38 -20.57 -18.90
CA ARG A 79 -27.51 -19.78 -17.69
C ARG A 79 -28.42 -20.59 -16.80
N PHE A 80 -27.84 -21.28 -15.81
CA PHE A 80 -28.63 -21.72 -14.66
C PHE A 80 -29.26 -20.46 -14.09
N LYS A 81 -30.57 -20.31 -14.30
CA LYS A 81 -31.38 -19.32 -13.62
C LYS A 81 -31.41 -19.75 -12.16
N THR A 82 -30.46 -19.28 -11.36
CA THR A 82 -30.61 -19.21 -9.91
C THR A 82 -31.54 -18.03 -9.60
N SER A 83 -32.79 -18.10 -10.07
CA SER A 83 -33.89 -17.28 -9.57
C SER A 83 -34.67 -18.14 -8.58
N VAL A 84 -34.02 -18.48 -7.48
CA VAL A 84 -34.77 -18.70 -6.24
C VAL A 84 -34.78 -17.32 -5.61
N ASP A 85 -35.95 -16.68 -5.58
CA ASP A 85 -36.15 -15.51 -4.72
C ASP A 85 -35.89 -15.96 -3.29
N ALA A 86 -34.64 -15.81 -2.84
CA ALA A 86 -34.24 -16.08 -1.48
C ALA A 86 -35.02 -15.09 -0.60
N THR A 87 -35.69 -15.61 0.43
CA THR A 87 -36.41 -14.73 1.36
C THR A 87 -35.41 -13.81 2.05
N GLU A 88 -35.84 -12.58 2.37
CA GLU A 88 -34.98 -11.59 3.02
C GLU A 88 -34.32 -12.13 4.30
N THR A 89 -35.05 -12.96 5.05
CA THR A 89 -34.55 -13.68 6.22
C THR A 89 -33.37 -14.60 5.93
N GLN A 90 -33.41 -15.34 4.81
CA GLN A 90 -32.31 -16.22 4.39
C GLN A 90 -31.09 -15.41 3.96
N ILE A 91 -31.31 -14.26 3.32
CA ILE A 91 -30.23 -13.32 2.94
C ILE A 91 -29.54 -12.77 4.18
N ILE A 92 -30.31 -12.34 5.18
CA ILE A 92 -29.78 -11.83 6.45
C ILE A 92 -28.98 -12.92 7.19
N GLU A 93 -29.51 -14.14 7.30
CA GLU A 93 -28.81 -15.26 7.94
C GLU A 93 -27.51 -15.60 7.19
N ALA A 94 -27.52 -15.55 5.85
CA ALA A 94 -26.32 -15.73 5.04
C ALA A 94 -25.28 -14.62 5.29
N MET A 95 -25.69 -13.36 5.36
CA MET A 95 -24.80 -12.23 5.67
C MET A 95 -24.16 -12.40 7.06
N GLN A 96 -24.93 -12.80 8.08
CA GLN A 96 -24.39 -13.07 9.42
C GLN A 96 -23.38 -14.21 9.43
N LYS A 97 -23.65 -15.31 8.70
CA LYS A 97 -22.69 -16.42 8.53
C LYS A 97 -21.42 -15.96 7.84
N ILE A 98 -21.53 -15.17 6.77
CA ILE A 98 -20.37 -14.60 6.07
C ILE A 98 -19.56 -13.70 7.02
N ALA A 99 -20.21 -12.82 7.78
CA ALA A 99 -19.54 -11.94 8.76
C ALA A 99 -18.74 -12.72 9.81
N SER A 100 -19.21 -13.90 10.23
CA SER A 100 -18.47 -14.77 11.16
C SER A 100 -17.21 -15.40 10.53
N HIS A 101 -17.27 -15.73 9.24
CA HIS A 101 -16.19 -16.42 8.54
C HIS A 101 -15.16 -15.47 7.94
N ILE A 102 -15.56 -14.25 7.57
CA ILE A 102 -14.67 -13.27 6.92
C ILE A 102 -13.57 -12.75 7.86
N LYS A 103 -13.77 -12.83 9.19
CA LYS A 103 -12.73 -12.49 10.18
C LYS A 103 -11.52 -13.44 10.14
N ASN A 104 -11.71 -14.67 9.64
CA ASN A 104 -10.68 -15.69 9.62
C ASN A 104 -9.91 -15.66 8.29
N PRO A 105 -8.58 -15.45 8.28
CA PRO A 105 -7.81 -15.29 7.04
C PRO A 105 -7.90 -16.53 6.14
N SER A 106 -7.94 -17.74 6.71
CA SER A 106 -8.05 -19.00 5.96
C SER A 106 -9.41 -19.19 5.26
N LYS A 107 -10.46 -18.52 5.74
CA LYS A 107 -11.81 -18.58 5.17
C LYS A 107 -12.18 -17.32 4.38
N PHE A 108 -11.36 -16.28 4.49
CA PHE A 108 -11.60 -14.97 3.89
C PHE A 108 -11.87 -15.07 2.39
N SER A 109 -10.99 -15.71 1.62
CA SER A 109 -11.11 -15.80 0.16
C SER A 109 -12.43 -16.42 -0.33
N LYS A 110 -13.01 -17.34 0.44
CA LYS A 110 -14.31 -17.93 0.11
C LYS A 110 -15.45 -17.03 0.57
N ALA A 111 -15.36 -16.47 1.77
CA ALA A 111 -16.36 -15.57 2.33
C ALA A 111 -16.49 -14.27 1.50
N SER A 112 -15.38 -13.69 1.06
CA SER A 112 -15.36 -12.48 0.21
C SER A 112 -16.05 -12.71 -1.13
N LYS A 113 -15.84 -13.88 -1.76
CA LYS A 113 -16.53 -14.26 -3.00
C LYS A 113 -18.03 -14.40 -2.82
N LEU A 114 -18.47 -14.98 -1.70
CA LEU A 114 -19.90 -15.04 -1.36
C LEU A 114 -20.48 -13.64 -1.11
N ALA A 115 -19.76 -12.75 -0.43
CA ALA A 115 -20.17 -11.37 -0.23
C ALA A 115 -20.30 -10.61 -1.57
N MET A 116 -19.36 -10.80 -2.51
CA MET A 116 -19.45 -10.24 -3.86
C MET A 116 -20.64 -10.80 -4.64
N GLN A 117 -20.98 -12.07 -4.48
CA GLN A 117 -22.17 -12.65 -5.10
C GLN A 117 -23.47 -12.01 -4.58
N LEU A 118 -23.53 -11.65 -3.28
CA LEU A 118 -24.67 -10.91 -2.73
C LEU A 118 -24.82 -9.52 -3.36
N ILE A 119 -23.70 -8.83 -3.62
CA ILE A 119 -23.68 -7.56 -4.36
C ILE A 119 -24.21 -7.78 -5.79
N GLN A 120 -23.64 -8.74 -6.52
CA GLN A 120 -24.01 -9.02 -7.91
C GLN A 120 -25.46 -9.48 -8.07
N ALA A 121 -26.02 -10.16 -7.07
CA ALA A 121 -27.41 -10.57 -7.02
C ALA A 121 -28.39 -9.43 -6.64
N GLY A 122 -27.89 -8.21 -6.36
CA GLY A 122 -28.72 -7.09 -5.92
C GLY A 122 -29.39 -7.33 -4.55
N SER A 123 -28.77 -8.16 -3.70
CA SER A 123 -29.28 -8.51 -2.37
C SER A 123 -28.97 -7.46 -1.31
N VAL A 124 -28.13 -6.47 -1.63
CA VAL A 124 -27.83 -5.30 -0.79
C VAL A 124 -28.85 -4.21 -1.11
N LYS A 125 -29.83 -4.04 -0.21
CA LYS A 125 -30.92 -3.05 -0.30
C LYS A 125 -30.96 -2.25 1.00
N PRO A 126 -31.68 -1.11 1.07
CA PRO A 126 -31.78 -0.35 2.33
C PRO A 126 -32.25 -1.13 3.56
N GLY A 127 -33.00 -2.23 3.40
CA GLY A 127 -33.40 -3.13 4.50
C GLY A 127 -32.31 -4.12 4.94
N THR A 128 -31.39 -4.48 4.04
CA THR A 128 -30.33 -5.48 4.30
C THR A 128 -28.93 -4.86 4.39
N SER A 129 -28.78 -3.56 4.08
CA SER A 129 -27.51 -2.86 3.97
C SER A 129 -26.74 -2.86 5.29
N GLU A 130 -27.42 -2.69 6.42
CA GLU A 130 -26.80 -2.75 7.76
C GLU A 130 -26.13 -4.10 8.02
N HIS A 131 -26.80 -5.20 7.66
CA HIS A 131 -26.26 -6.55 7.82
C HIS A 131 -25.08 -6.79 6.88
N PHE A 132 -25.14 -6.27 5.66
CA PHE A 132 -24.03 -6.33 4.73
C PHE A 132 -22.85 -5.46 5.20
N PHE A 133 -23.11 -4.29 5.79
CA PHE A 133 -22.07 -3.44 6.33
C PHE A 133 -21.34 -4.11 7.50
N ALA A 134 -22.06 -4.86 8.35
CA ALA A 134 -21.44 -5.68 9.39
C ALA A 134 -20.48 -6.76 8.82
N VAL A 135 -20.71 -7.26 7.61
CA VAL A 135 -19.75 -8.13 6.90
C VAL A 135 -18.47 -7.37 6.57
N LEU A 136 -18.58 -6.12 6.11
CA LEU A 136 -17.42 -5.27 5.78
C LEU A 136 -16.63 -4.87 7.03
N GLU A 137 -17.32 -4.50 8.11
CA GLU A 137 -16.69 -4.26 9.42
C GLU A 137 -15.92 -5.49 9.91
N ALA A 138 -16.54 -6.67 9.80
CA ALA A 138 -15.89 -7.93 10.16
C ALA A 138 -14.67 -8.22 9.27
N ALA A 139 -14.70 -7.86 7.99
CA ALA A 139 -13.56 -8.00 7.09
C ALA A 139 -12.39 -7.08 7.47
N MET A 140 -12.71 -5.87 7.96
CA MET A 140 -11.73 -4.83 8.29
C MET A 140 -11.36 -4.80 9.78
N SER A 141 -11.89 -5.71 10.59
CA SER A 141 -11.57 -5.79 12.02
C SER A 141 -10.11 -6.11 12.31
N SER A 142 -9.41 -6.73 11.36
CA SER A 142 -7.96 -6.95 11.40
C SER A 142 -7.26 -5.97 10.44
N PRO A 143 -6.66 -4.89 10.94
CA PRO A 143 -6.09 -3.85 10.09
C PRO A 143 -4.91 -4.33 9.22
N THR A 144 -4.20 -5.37 9.65
CA THR A 144 -3.01 -5.91 8.95
C THR A 144 -3.34 -6.96 7.90
N ALA A 145 -4.44 -7.70 8.06
CA ALA A 145 -4.83 -8.78 7.14
C ALA A 145 -5.07 -8.29 5.70
N CYS A 146 -5.57 -7.06 5.55
CA CYS A 146 -5.92 -6.51 4.23
C CYS A 146 -4.72 -6.28 3.30
N ASN A 147 -3.50 -6.15 3.84
CA ASN A 147 -2.28 -5.96 3.05
C ASN A 147 -1.42 -7.25 2.95
N ASP A 148 -1.91 -8.38 3.44
CA ASP A 148 -1.25 -9.69 3.32
C ASP A 148 -1.22 -10.16 1.85
N PRO A 149 -0.04 -10.44 1.26
CA PRO A 149 0.07 -10.91 -0.12
C PRO A 149 -0.91 -12.02 -0.53
N ALA A 150 -1.26 -12.93 0.38
CA ALA A 150 -2.19 -14.02 0.07
C ALA A 150 -3.64 -13.56 -0.10
N LEU A 151 -4.04 -12.46 0.54
CA LEU A 151 -5.43 -12.00 0.63
C LEU A 151 -5.69 -10.69 -0.12
N ARG A 152 -4.63 -9.93 -0.47
CA ARG A 152 -4.73 -8.60 -1.10
C ARG A 152 -5.69 -8.56 -2.29
N ALA A 153 -5.60 -9.50 -3.21
CA ALA A 153 -6.45 -9.56 -4.40
C ALA A 153 -7.94 -9.73 -4.06
N ASP A 154 -8.25 -10.57 -3.06
CA ASP A 154 -9.63 -10.79 -2.61
C ASP A 154 -10.18 -9.55 -1.87
N TYR A 155 -9.35 -8.85 -1.08
CA TYR A 155 -9.71 -7.57 -0.46
C TYR A 155 -9.97 -6.48 -1.51
N GLN A 156 -9.07 -6.34 -2.50
CA GLN A 156 -9.23 -5.40 -3.60
C GLN A 156 -10.53 -5.66 -4.37
N ALA A 157 -10.81 -6.92 -4.71
CA ALA A 157 -12.02 -7.29 -5.43
C ALA A 157 -13.29 -6.99 -4.63
N LEU A 158 -13.32 -7.35 -3.34
CA LEU A 158 -14.46 -7.09 -2.47
C LEU A 158 -14.74 -5.59 -2.35
N PHE A 159 -13.74 -4.79 -1.95
CA PHE A 159 -13.92 -3.36 -1.72
C PHE A 159 -14.11 -2.55 -3.01
N SER A 160 -13.66 -3.07 -4.16
CA SER A 160 -14.02 -2.50 -5.46
C SER A 160 -15.49 -2.77 -5.82
N ALA A 161 -15.99 -3.98 -5.59
CA ALA A 161 -17.40 -4.33 -5.84
C ALA A 161 -18.37 -3.59 -4.91
N VAL A 162 -17.96 -3.30 -3.66
CA VAL A 162 -18.79 -2.55 -2.71
C VAL A 162 -19.09 -1.12 -3.21
N GLN A 163 -18.23 -0.56 -4.06
CA GLN A 163 -18.45 0.79 -4.61
C GLN A 163 -19.78 0.89 -5.38
N ASP A 164 -20.21 -0.19 -6.03
CA ASP A 164 -21.45 -0.26 -6.81
C ASP A 164 -22.72 -0.18 -5.95
N VAL A 165 -22.61 -0.45 -4.64
CA VAL A 165 -23.75 -0.43 -3.69
C VAL A 165 -23.60 0.68 -2.64
N THR A 166 -22.66 1.60 -2.83
CA THR A 166 -22.35 2.67 -1.87
C THR A 166 -23.57 3.52 -1.53
N GLU A 167 -24.49 3.69 -2.47
CA GLU A 167 -25.71 4.50 -2.29
C GLU A 167 -26.62 3.95 -1.19
N CYS A 168 -26.60 2.63 -0.92
CA CYS A 168 -27.40 1.98 0.12
C CYS A 168 -26.91 2.24 1.54
N PHE A 169 -25.74 2.86 1.72
CA PHE A 169 -25.12 3.09 3.03
C PHE A 169 -25.40 4.49 3.58
N SER A 170 -25.40 4.59 4.91
CA SER A 170 -25.48 5.86 5.63
C SER A 170 -24.23 6.73 5.41
N LYS A 171 -24.29 8.01 5.76
CA LYS A 171 -23.14 8.93 5.67
C LYS A 171 -21.94 8.42 6.49
N GLN A 172 -22.22 7.91 7.68
CA GLN A 172 -21.24 7.34 8.60
C GLN A 172 -20.53 6.13 7.99
N GLN A 173 -21.30 5.20 7.44
CA GLN A 173 -20.81 4.00 6.77
C GLN A 173 -19.99 4.35 5.52
N LYS A 174 -20.41 5.36 4.75
CA LYS A 174 -19.65 5.88 3.59
C LYS A 174 -18.28 6.43 3.99
N ASN A 175 -18.21 7.16 5.11
CA ASN A 175 -16.93 7.65 5.64
C ASN A 175 -15.98 6.50 5.99
N LEU A 176 -16.47 5.47 6.68
CA LEU A 176 -15.68 4.26 6.94
C LEU A 176 -15.24 3.55 5.65
N LEU A 177 -16.15 3.45 4.67
CA LEU A 177 -15.87 2.82 3.39
C LEU A 177 -14.77 3.57 2.61
N ILE A 178 -14.73 4.90 2.66
CA ILE A 178 -13.64 5.69 2.04
C ILE A 178 -12.29 5.29 2.64
N THR A 179 -12.20 5.25 3.97
CA THR A 179 -10.98 4.86 4.69
C THR A 179 -10.58 3.42 4.38
N TRP A 180 -11.54 2.49 4.37
CA TRP A 180 -11.28 1.09 4.05
C TRP A 180 -10.89 0.89 2.59
N THR A 181 -11.47 1.65 1.66
CA THR A 181 -11.10 1.60 0.24
C THR A 181 -9.68 2.11 0.01
N LEU A 182 -9.29 3.20 0.69
CA LEU A 182 -7.91 3.67 0.66
C LEU A 182 -6.94 2.58 1.12
N ARG A 183 -7.29 1.84 2.19
CA ARG A 183 -6.43 0.78 2.74
C ARG A 183 -6.45 -0.52 1.92
N ALA A 184 -7.62 -1.03 1.58
CA ALA A 184 -7.81 -2.36 0.97
C ALA A 184 -7.69 -2.34 -0.55
N VAL A 185 -7.88 -1.19 -1.20
CA VAL A 185 -7.74 -1.03 -2.65
C VAL A 185 -6.49 -0.22 -2.97
N VAL A 186 -6.46 1.05 -2.57
CA VAL A 186 -5.42 1.99 -3.04
C VAL A 186 -4.03 1.63 -2.51
N ALA A 187 -3.90 1.26 -1.23
CA ALA A 187 -2.61 0.80 -0.69
C ALA A 187 -2.18 -0.54 -1.33
N ASN A 188 -3.13 -1.41 -1.66
CA ASN A 188 -2.83 -2.68 -2.31
C ASN A 188 -2.41 -2.51 -3.77
N ASP A 189 -2.95 -1.51 -4.48
CA ASP A 189 -2.54 -1.14 -5.83
C ASP A 189 -1.08 -0.67 -5.90
N LEU A 190 -0.46 -0.28 -4.78
CA LEU A 190 0.98 0.05 -4.72
C LEU A 190 1.89 -1.20 -4.72
N TYR A 191 1.35 -2.39 -4.49
CA TYR A 191 2.12 -3.65 -4.57
C TYR A 191 2.16 -4.24 -5.99
N THR A 192 1.53 -3.59 -6.96
CA THR A 192 1.51 -4.05 -8.36
C THR A 192 2.87 -3.90 -9.05
N ASP A 193 3.05 -4.64 -10.14
CA ASP A 193 4.14 -4.47 -11.11
C ASP A 193 3.70 -3.67 -12.35
N ASP A 194 2.43 -3.23 -12.40
CA ASP A 194 1.87 -2.35 -13.44
C ASP A 194 2.07 -0.87 -13.08
N SER A 195 2.92 -0.18 -13.85
CA SER A 195 3.24 1.22 -13.62
C SER A 195 2.04 2.17 -13.75
N PHE A 196 1.05 1.83 -14.57
CA PHE A 196 -0.16 2.63 -14.74
C PHE A 196 -1.07 2.51 -13.52
N VAL A 197 -1.30 1.28 -13.03
CA VAL A 197 -2.08 1.03 -11.81
C VAL A 197 -1.42 1.71 -10.61
N TYR A 198 -0.09 1.58 -10.48
CA TYR A 198 0.68 2.24 -9.43
C TYR A 198 0.55 3.76 -9.47
N SER A 199 0.70 4.36 -10.66
CA SER A 199 0.61 5.81 -10.83
C SER A 199 -0.80 6.34 -10.55
N LYS A 200 -1.83 5.58 -10.94
CA LYS A 200 -3.23 5.89 -10.64
C LYS A 200 -3.49 5.85 -9.12
N ALA A 201 -2.95 4.85 -8.42
CA ALA A 201 -3.05 4.76 -6.96
C ALA A 201 -2.36 5.94 -6.28
N ALA A 202 -1.14 6.28 -6.71
CA ALA A 202 -0.43 7.47 -6.24
C ALA A 202 -1.22 8.77 -6.48
N GLY A 203 -1.87 8.90 -7.63
CA GLY A 203 -2.77 10.02 -7.94
C GLY A 203 -3.92 10.14 -6.94
N LYS A 204 -4.63 9.03 -6.66
CA LYS A 204 -5.71 9.00 -5.65
C LYS A 204 -5.21 9.39 -4.26
N ILE A 205 -4.01 8.95 -3.87
CA ILE A 205 -3.41 9.33 -2.57
C ILE A 205 -3.14 10.83 -2.53
N LYS A 206 -2.59 11.43 -3.61
CA LYS A 206 -2.36 12.88 -3.69
C LYS A 206 -3.66 13.67 -3.55
N GLU A 207 -4.72 13.25 -4.25
CA GLU A 207 -6.04 13.88 -4.17
C GLU A 207 -6.61 13.79 -2.75
N ALA A 208 -6.51 12.61 -2.11
CA ALA A 208 -6.95 12.42 -0.73
C ALA A 208 -6.17 13.30 0.26
N ILE A 209 -4.85 13.44 0.11
CA ILE A 209 -4.03 14.35 0.93
C ILE A 209 -4.49 15.80 0.74
N SER A 210 -4.70 16.24 -0.50
CA SER A 210 -5.14 17.61 -0.79
C SER A 210 -6.56 17.89 -0.26
N SER A 211 -7.39 16.87 -0.11
CA SER A 211 -8.75 16.99 0.45
C SER A 211 -8.81 17.04 1.97
N LEU A 212 -7.73 16.69 2.69
CA LEU A 212 -7.70 16.70 4.16
C LEU A 212 -7.83 18.14 4.71
N PRO A 213 -8.56 18.37 5.81
CA PRO A 213 -8.50 19.65 6.50
C PRO A 213 -7.13 19.87 7.16
N LEU A 214 -6.79 21.14 7.41
CA LEU A 214 -5.59 21.51 8.18
C LEU A 214 -5.64 20.86 9.57
N ALA A 215 -4.51 20.36 10.04
CA ALA A 215 -4.43 19.81 11.39
C ALA A 215 -4.37 20.95 12.41
N THR A 216 -5.17 20.81 13.46
CA THR A 216 -5.27 21.77 14.56
C THR A 216 -4.45 21.31 15.76
N THR A 217 -4.17 22.22 16.69
CA THR A 217 -3.50 21.86 17.96
C THR A 217 -4.32 20.88 18.81
N ASP A 218 -5.65 20.90 18.65
CA ASP A 218 -6.56 19.92 19.28
C ASP A 218 -6.28 18.50 18.75
N ASP A 219 -6.11 18.36 17.44
CA ASP A 219 -5.77 17.09 16.82
C ASP A 219 -4.42 16.54 17.31
N ASP A 220 -3.44 17.41 17.52
CA ASP A 220 -2.11 17.04 18.03
C ASP A 220 -2.19 16.54 19.48
N ASN A 221 -2.97 17.22 20.33
CA ASN A 221 -3.20 16.81 21.72
C ASN A 221 -3.94 15.48 21.80
N ASP A 222 -4.96 15.30 20.96
CA ASP A 222 -5.73 14.07 20.88
C ASP A 222 -4.87 12.88 20.43
N GLU A 223 -3.98 13.07 19.44
CA GLU A 223 -3.03 12.05 19.02
C GLU A 223 -2.07 11.69 20.17
N ALA A 224 -1.52 12.68 20.86
CA ALA A 224 -0.64 12.46 22.00
C ALA A 224 -1.33 11.69 23.14
N ALA A 225 -2.58 12.02 23.44
CA ALA A 225 -3.38 11.33 24.46
C ALA A 225 -3.69 9.87 24.07
N ALA A 226 -4.07 9.63 22.81
CA ALA A 226 -4.33 8.28 22.30
C ALA A 226 -3.09 7.38 22.38
N LEU A 227 -1.91 7.95 22.11
CA LEU A 227 -0.63 7.25 22.23
C LEU A 227 -0.26 6.95 23.68
N ALA A 228 -0.42 7.92 24.59
CA ALA A 228 -0.18 7.69 26.01
C ALA A 228 -1.08 6.57 26.56
N LEU A 229 -2.35 6.52 26.15
CA LEU A 229 -3.27 5.44 26.49
C LEU A 229 -2.82 4.08 25.91
N ALA A 230 -2.34 4.06 24.67
CA ALA A 230 -1.83 2.84 24.03
C ALA A 230 -0.54 2.33 24.72
N GLU A 231 0.37 3.23 25.10
CA GLU A 231 1.59 2.91 25.84
C GLU A 231 1.28 2.34 27.23
N ASN A 232 0.35 2.96 27.95
CA ASN A 232 -0.10 2.46 29.26
C ASN A 232 -0.77 1.07 29.14
N LYS A 233 -1.51 0.82 28.06
CA LYS A 233 -2.12 -0.50 27.79
C LYS A 233 -1.09 -1.56 27.40
N ALA A 234 0.01 -1.18 26.75
CA ALA A 234 1.09 -2.09 26.39
C ALA A 234 1.97 -2.48 27.59
N VAL A 235 2.14 -1.58 28.57
CA VAL A 235 2.91 -1.85 29.80
C VAL A 235 2.15 -2.76 30.78
N GLY A 236 0.82 -2.81 30.70
CA GLY A 236 -0.03 -3.63 31.58
C GLY A 236 -0.13 -5.13 31.25
N ILE A 237 0.60 -5.64 30.24
CA ILE A 237 0.48 -7.04 29.78
C ILE A 237 1.45 -8.00 30.51
N ASP A 238 2.45 -7.49 31.24
CA ASP A 238 3.50 -8.33 31.87
C ASP A 238 3.31 -8.62 33.37
N ASN A 239 2.12 -8.44 33.95
CA ASN A 239 1.86 -8.97 35.30
C ASN A 239 0.43 -9.47 35.46
N CYS A 240 0.25 -10.78 35.27
CA CYS A 240 -0.95 -11.51 35.68
C CYS A 240 -0.56 -12.76 36.47
N GLN A 241 -0.44 -12.63 37.80
CA GLN A 241 -0.72 -13.70 38.75
C GLN A 241 -1.44 -13.10 39.96
N GLN A 242 -2.69 -13.56 40.16
CA GLN A 242 -3.47 -13.76 41.40
C GLN A 242 -3.33 -12.71 42.53
N GLU A 243 -4.39 -12.14 43.10
CA GLU A 243 -5.44 -12.86 43.83
C GLU A 243 -6.75 -12.05 43.93
N ASN A 244 -7.83 -12.80 44.08
CA ASN A 244 -9.13 -12.35 44.59
C ASN A 244 -8.97 -11.49 45.85
N THR A 245 -9.63 -10.33 45.91
CA THR A 245 -10.39 -9.88 47.10
C THR A 245 -11.29 -8.73 46.67
N SER A 246 -12.61 -8.94 46.72
CA SER A 246 -13.62 -7.88 46.71
C SER A 246 -13.49 -7.00 47.96
N PRO A 247 -13.74 -5.70 47.84
CA PRO A 247 -14.54 -5.04 48.86
C PRO A 247 -15.69 -4.24 48.24
N ASP A 248 -16.87 -4.59 48.74
CA ASP A 248 -17.98 -3.70 49.03
C ASP A 248 -17.49 -2.35 49.57
N LEU A 249 -18.03 -1.24 49.05
CA LEU A 249 -18.63 -0.16 49.85
C LEU A 249 -19.13 0.99 48.97
N SER A 250 -20.36 1.35 49.29
CA SER A 250 -21.20 2.49 48.92
C SER A 250 -20.59 3.88 49.13
N GLU A 251 -21.02 4.84 48.30
CA GLU A 251 -21.50 6.22 48.57
C GLU A 251 -21.34 7.06 47.30
N SER A 252 -22.16 8.03 46.89
CA SER A 252 -23.44 8.57 47.35
C SER A 252 -23.97 9.44 46.18
N ASN A 253 -25.23 9.29 45.76
CA ASN A 253 -25.94 10.38 45.10
C ASN A 253 -27.35 10.40 45.68
N LYS A 254 -27.54 11.32 46.62
CA LYS A 254 -28.80 11.58 47.31
C LYS A 254 -29.77 12.23 46.33
N GLU A 255 -30.44 11.42 45.53
CA GLU A 255 -31.77 11.77 45.05
C GLU A 255 -32.75 11.15 46.03
N THR A 256 -33.36 11.99 46.85
CA THR A 256 -34.45 11.60 47.74
C THR A 256 -35.62 11.16 46.88
N CYS A 257 -35.65 9.88 46.49
CA CYS A 257 -36.87 9.28 45.96
C CYS A 257 -37.92 9.32 47.08
N ASP A 258 -38.97 10.11 46.85
CA ASP A 258 -40.12 10.26 47.71
C ASP A 258 -40.68 8.88 48.12
N PRO A 259 -40.58 8.50 49.41
CA PRO A 259 -40.96 7.17 49.89
C PRO A 259 -42.48 6.92 49.84
N PHE A 260 -43.30 7.91 49.52
CA PHE A 260 -44.75 7.78 49.40
C PHE A 260 -45.30 7.98 47.98
N GLY A 261 -44.44 8.25 46.99
CA GLY A 261 -44.83 8.32 45.57
C GLY A 261 -45.88 9.39 45.24
N LEU A 262 -45.97 10.44 46.06
CA LEU A 262 -46.95 11.54 45.95
C LEU A 262 -46.59 12.53 44.85
N ASP A 263 -45.33 12.60 44.42
CA ASP A 263 -44.89 13.46 43.31
C ASP A 263 -45.58 13.13 41.97
N SER A 264 -46.15 11.94 41.82
CA SER A 264 -46.92 11.53 40.63
C SER A 264 -48.33 12.15 40.59
N LEU A 265 -48.81 12.67 41.71
CA LEU A 265 -50.18 13.20 41.87
C LEU A 265 -50.24 14.73 41.79
N LEU A 266 -49.09 15.39 41.71
CA LEU A 266 -49.01 16.82 41.45
C LEU A 266 -48.96 17.05 39.93
N PRO A 267 -49.95 17.71 39.31
CA PRO A 267 -49.86 18.07 37.90
C PRO A 267 -48.78 19.15 37.75
N SER A 268 -47.56 18.73 37.40
CA SER A 268 -46.47 19.65 37.10
C SER A 268 -46.82 20.44 35.84
N THR A 269 -47.21 21.69 36.06
CA THR A 269 -47.51 22.66 35.02
C THR A 269 -46.20 23.11 34.37
N SER A 270 -45.76 22.47 33.29
CA SER A 270 -44.89 23.16 32.33
C SER A 270 -44.97 22.58 30.91
N LYS A 271 -45.81 23.21 30.09
CA LYS A 271 -45.72 23.17 28.61
C LYS A 271 -44.45 23.85 28.07
N LYS A 272 -43.38 23.95 28.88
CA LYS A 272 -42.10 24.62 28.56
C LYS A 272 -40.94 23.63 28.45
N ASP A 273 -41.16 22.35 28.76
CA ASP A 273 -40.09 21.36 28.85
C ASP A 273 -39.87 20.54 27.56
N GLU A 274 -40.80 20.61 26.60
CA GLU A 274 -40.66 19.96 25.30
C GLU A 274 -39.70 20.74 24.37
N ARG A 275 -39.62 22.07 24.53
CA ARG A 275 -38.76 22.95 23.72
C ARG A 275 -37.31 23.00 24.21
N SER A 276 -37.06 22.75 25.50
CA SER A 276 -35.72 22.56 26.08
C SER A 276 -35.14 21.19 25.72
N LYS A 277 -35.93 20.12 25.84
CA LYS A 277 -35.52 18.75 25.46
C LYS A 277 -35.16 18.63 23.98
N VAL A 278 -35.92 19.24 23.07
CA VAL A 278 -35.57 19.25 21.63
C VAL A 278 -34.28 20.03 21.37
N LYS A 279 -34.02 21.14 22.09
CA LYS A 279 -32.80 21.94 21.91
C LYS A 279 -31.55 21.24 22.45
N ASP A 280 -31.66 20.52 23.57
CA ASP A 280 -30.58 19.68 24.11
C ASP A 280 -30.28 18.47 23.23
N VAL A 281 -31.30 17.75 22.74
CA VAL A 281 -31.10 16.61 21.82
C VAL A 281 -30.44 17.06 20.51
N THR A 282 -30.81 18.23 19.98
CA THR A 282 -30.18 18.77 18.76
C THR A 282 -28.72 19.15 19.01
N ALA A 283 -28.39 19.75 20.15
CA ALA A 283 -27.01 20.10 20.51
C ALA A 283 -26.13 18.86 20.75
N VAL A 284 -26.69 17.80 21.34
CA VAL A 284 -26.01 16.51 21.52
C VAL A 284 -25.73 15.83 20.19
N ASN A 285 -26.68 15.82 19.26
CA ASN A 285 -26.48 15.24 17.91
C ASN A 285 -25.40 15.98 17.11
N ILE A 286 -25.36 17.31 17.17
CA ILE A 286 -24.32 18.11 16.49
C ILE A 286 -22.93 17.75 17.02
N ARG A 287 -22.77 17.66 18.35
CA ARG A 287 -21.49 17.26 18.96
C ARG A 287 -21.07 15.85 18.56
N ALA A 288 -22.02 14.91 18.50
CA ALA A 288 -21.75 13.54 18.08
C ALA A 288 -21.29 13.46 16.60
N GLU A 289 -21.91 14.23 15.71
CA GLU A 289 -21.50 14.33 14.30
C GLU A 289 -20.12 14.97 14.12
N GLU A 290 -19.79 15.99 14.92
CA GLU A 290 -18.47 16.62 14.94
C GLU A 290 -17.39 15.63 15.42
N GLU A 291 -17.64 14.91 16.52
CA GLU A 291 -16.74 13.88 17.03
C GLU A 291 -16.52 12.75 16.02
N GLU A 292 -17.58 12.33 15.33
CA GLU A 292 -17.48 11.33 14.28
C GLU A 292 -16.67 11.83 13.09
N SER A 293 -16.88 13.08 12.68
CA SER A 293 -16.09 13.71 11.62
C SER A 293 -14.61 13.79 12.00
N LYS A 294 -14.31 14.13 13.26
CA LYS A 294 -12.94 14.08 13.81
C LYS A 294 -12.36 12.67 13.76
N ARG A 295 -13.11 11.65 14.20
CA ARG A 295 -12.68 10.23 14.12
C ARG A 295 -12.39 9.81 12.69
N PHE A 296 -13.25 10.17 11.74
CA PHE A 296 -13.06 9.89 10.32
C PHE A 296 -11.77 10.52 9.78
N ILE A 297 -11.54 11.81 10.06
CA ILE A 297 -10.33 12.52 9.62
C ILE A 297 -9.07 11.86 10.20
N LYS A 298 -9.09 11.48 11.49
CA LYS A 298 -7.98 10.76 12.13
C LYS A 298 -7.67 9.46 11.41
N SER A 299 -8.68 8.61 11.19
CA SER A 299 -8.49 7.33 10.47
C SER A 299 -8.03 7.54 9.02
N GLN A 300 -8.51 8.60 8.36
CA GLN A 300 -8.08 8.94 7.00
C GLN A 300 -6.59 9.32 6.97
N ARG A 301 -6.13 10.17 7.89
CA ARG A 301 -4.71 10.56 8.04
C ARG A 301 -3.81 9.34 8.27
N GLU A 302 -4.21 8.43 9.17
CA GLU A 302 -3.47 7.19 9.45
C GLU A 302 -3.34 6.30 8.22
N VAL A 303 -4.41 6.11 7.46
CA VAL A 303 -4.38 5.28 6.24
C VAL A 303 -3.52 5.92 5.16
N LEU A 304 -3.54 7.25 5.02
CA LEU A 304 -2.68 7.93 4.07
C LEU A 304 -1.20 7.80 4.43
N LEU A 305 -0.86 7.87 5.72
CA LEU A 305 0.50 7.61 6.18
C LEU A 305 0.95 6.18 5.85
N LEU A 306 0.07 5.19 6.06
CA LEU A 306 0.32 3.80 5.66
C LEU A 306 0.54 3.68 4.15
N CYS A 307 -0.24 4.37 3.32
CA CYS A 307 -0.05 4.37 1.88
C CYS A 307 1.32 4.94 1.46
N LEU A 308 1.77 6.02 2.10
CA LEU A 308 3.09 6.61 1.87
C LEU A 308 4.22 5.63 2.25
N GLU A 309 4.07 4.93 3.36
CA GLU A 309 5.02 3.91 3.80
C GLU A 309 5.10 2.74 2.81
N VAL A 310 3.94 2.24 2.35
CA VAL A 310 3.87 1.17 1.33
C VAL A 310 4.53 1.61 0.03
N ALA A 311 4.25 2.83 -0.44
CA ALA A 311 4.88 3.37 -1.64
C ALA A 311 6.41 3.46 -1.49
N ALA A 312 6.90 3.95 -0.36
CA ALA A 312 8.33 4.08 -0.11
C ALA A 312 9.06 2.74 -0.06
N LYS A 313 8.43 1.67 0.43
CA LYS A 313 8.99 0.30 0.37
C LYS A 313 9.27 -0.19 -1.06
N ARG A 314 8.63 0.41 -2.07
CA ARG A 314 8.82 0.11 -3.49
C ARG A 314 9.88 1.00 -4.16
N TYR A 315 10.61 1.85 -3.43
CA TYR A 315 11.64 2.73 -4.01
C TYR A 315 12.78 1.98 -4.73
N LYS A 316 13.00 0.70 -4.39
CA LYS A 316 13.93 -0.18 -5.10
C LYS A 316 13.53 -0.46 -6.56
N VAL A 317 12.28 -0.22 -6.93
CA VAL A 317 11.74 -0.47 -8.26
C VAL A 317 11.95 0.77 -9.13
N LEU A 318 12.86 0.68 -10.10
CA LEU A 318 13.33 1.83 -10.90
C LEU A 318 12.19 2.61 -11.57
N TRP A 319 11.22 1.91 -12.16
CA TRP A 319 10.09 2.55 -12.85
C TRP A 319 9.15 3.31 -11.89
N ALA A 320 9.13 2.95 -10.59
CA ALA A 320 8.26 3.56 -9.59
C ALA A 320 8.89 4.79 -8.91
N GLN A 321 10.21 4.93 -8.94
CA GLN A 321 10.94 5.93 -8.17
C GLN A 321 10.44 7.36 -8.39
N THR A 322 10.30 7.79 -9.64
CA THR A 322 9.83 9.15 -9.96
C THR A 322 8.44 9.42 -9.41
N VAL A 323 7.54 8.42 -9.47
CA VAL A 323 6.19 8.55 -8.91
C VAL A 323 6.24 8.66 -7.39
N ILE A 324 7.10 7.88 -6.73
CA ILE A 324 7.31 7.94 -5.28
C ILE A 324 7.88 9.29 -4.86
N ASP A 325 8.88 9.81 -5.59
CA ASP A 325 9.47 11.13 -5.31
C ASP A 325 8.40 12.23 -5.35
N ILE A 326 7.55 12.22 -6.40
CA ILE A 326 6.48 13.18 -6.57
C ILE A 326 5.43 13.03 -5.47
N LEU A 327 5.05 11.79 -5.13
CA LEU A 327 4.04 11.50 -4.11
C LEU A 327 4.50 11.96 -2.71
N VAL A 328 5.71 11.58 -2.29
CA VAL A 328 6.21 11.93 -0.96
C VAL A 328 6.54 13.42 -0.88
N LYS A 329 7.04 14.03 -1.96
CA LYS A 329 7.17 15.49 -2.01
C LYS A 329 5.81 16.18 -1.84
N HIS A 330 4.77 15.70 -2.51
CA HIS A 330 3.41 16.26 -2.38
C HIS A 330 2.87 16.15 -0.95
N ALA A 331 3.14 15.03 -0.27
CA ALA A 331 2.81 14.86 1.14
C ALA A 331 3.56 15.85 2.05
N PHE A 332 4.86 16.06 1.80
CA PHE A 332 5.69 17.03 2.53
C PHE A 332 5.26 18.47 2.26
N ASP A 333 4.91 18.82 1.02
CA ASP A 333 4.42 20.16 0.68
C ASP A 333 3.05 20.47 1.33
N ASN A 334 2.30 19.44 1.77
CA ASN A 334 1.02 19.54 2.47
C ASN A 334 1.10 18.99 3.91
N ILE A 335 2.27 19.11 4.55
CA ILE A 335 2.55 18.53 5.87
C ILE A 335 1.68 19.13 6.99
N ASP A 336 1.22 20.36 6.81
CA ASP A 336 0.30 21.08 7.70
C ASP A 336 -1.08 20.41 7.86
N ARG A 337 -1.46 19.52 6.93
CA ARG A 337 -2.68 18.71 7.00
C ARG A 337 -2.58 17.48 7.90
N PHE A 338 -1.38 17.16 8.38
CA PHE A 338 -1.09 16.02 9.25
C PHE A 338 -0.81 16.48 10.69
N THR A 339 -0.98 15.59 11.65
CA THR A 339 -0.70 15.85 13.07
C THR A 339 0.79 15.79 13.39
N ALA A 340 1.24 16.39 14.49
CA ALA A 340 2.65 16.57 14.83
C ALA A 340 3.52 15.31 14.64
N ARG A 341 3.09 14.14 15.15
CA ARG A 341 3.85 12.89 15.00
C ARG A 341 3.88 12.39 13.56
N GLN A 342 2.77 12.57 12.84
CA GLN A 342 2.68 12.22 11.42
C GLN A 342 3.57 13.15 10.57
N ARG A 343 3.68 14.44 10.93
CA ARG A 343 4.62 15.38 10.32
C ARG A 343 6.05 14.86 10.47
N ASP A 344 6.48 14.53 11.68
CA ASP A 344 7.82 13.97 11.92
C ASP A 344 8.09 12.71 11.06
N ALA A 345 7.10 11.84 10.91
CA ALA A 345 7.22 10.65 10.07
C ALA A 345 7.38 11.02 8.58
N ILE A 346 6.60 11.98 8.08
CA ILE A 346 6.67 12.48 6.71
C ILE A 346 8.01 13.21 6.46
N GLU A 347 8.51 14.00 7.41
CA GLU A 347 9.81 14.66 7.30
C GLU A 347 10.95 13.66 7.18
N LYS A 348 10.97 12.64 8.04
CA LYS A 348 11.96 11.55 7.98
C LYS A 348 11.88 10.80 6.65
N LEU A 349 10.66 10.51 6.20
CA LEU A 349 10.42 9.82 4.93
C LEU A 349 10.91 10.66 3.74
N TRP A 350 10.61 11.96 3.74
CA TRP A 350 11.04 12.89 2.71
C TRP A 350 12.55 13.08 2.71
N ALA A 351 13.18 13.21 3.88
CA ALA A 351 14.64 13.30 3.98
C ALA A 351 15.33 12.08 3.35
N SER A 352 14.83 10.87 3.66
CA SER A 352 15.33 9.62 3.08
C SER A 352 15.18 9.59 1.55
N ILE A 353 13.97 9.88 1.04
CA ILE A 353 13.70 9.86 -0.41
C ILE A 353 14.45 10.95 -1.15
N ARG A 354 14.55 12.16 -0.59
CA ARG A 354 15.32 13.27 -1.16
C ARG A 354 16.80 12.91 -1.27
N GLU A 355 17.36 12.23 -0.28
CA GLU A 355 18.74 11.76 -0.33
C GLU A 355 18.93 10.72 -1.44
N GLN A 356 17.99 9.77 -1.59
CA GLN A 356 18.00 8.80 -2.69
C GLN A 356 17.88 9.48 -4.07
N LEU A 357 17.00 10.47 -4.21
CA LEU A 357 16.86 11.28 -5.42
C LEU A 357 18.15 12.01 -5.76
N ILE A 358 18.84 12.60 -4.77
CA ILE A 358 20.14 13.26 -4.96
C ILE A 358 21.20 12.25 -5.41
N ARG A 359 21.26 11.07 -4.77
CA ARG A 359 22.20 10.00 -5.17
C ARG A 359 22.00 9.56 -6.62
N ARG A 360 20.74 9.33 -7.02
CA ARG A 360 20.40 8.97 -8.41
C ARG A 360 20.80 10.05 -9.41
N LYS A 361 20.56 11.33 -9.08
CA LYS A 361 21.00 12.46 -9.92
C LYS A 361 22.52 12.58 -10.03
N GLN A 362 23.26 12.16 -9.00
CA GLN A 362 24.72 12.17 -8.99
C GLN A 362 25.36 10.92 -9.63
N GLY A 363 24.56 9.95 -10.11
CA GLY A 363 25.08 8.69 -10.67
C GLY A 363 25.79 7.80 -9.64
N LYS A 364 25.57 8.01 -8.34
CA LYS A 364 26.19 7.22 -7.27
C LYS A 364 25.27 6.07 -6.87
N SER A 365 25.76 4.84 -7.02
CA SER A 365 25.09 3.63 -6.55
C SER A 365 25.01 3.59 -5.02
N VAL A 366 24.18 2.69 -4.49
CA VAL A 366 24.04 2.40 -3.04
C VAL A 366 25.39 2.04 -2.38
N THR A 367 26.35 1.54 -3.16
CA THR A 367 27.71 1.19 -2.72
C THR A 367 28.71 2.35 -2.78
N GLY A 368 28.28 3.55 -3.19
CA GLY A 368 29.16 4.71 -3.38
C GLY A 368 30.01 4.66 -4.65
N LYS A 369 29.92 3.58 -5.45
CA LYS A 369 30.53 3.51 -6.78
C LYS A 369 29.66 4.25 -7.79
N LEU A 370 30.31 4.87 -8.78
CA LEU A 370 29.61 5.43 -9.95
C LEU A 370 28.89 4.27 -10.64
N ASP A 371 27.55 4.34 -10.75
CA ASP A 371 26.80 3.39 -11.58
C ASP A 371 27.08 3.79 -13.03
N MET A 372 28.09 3.13 -13.61
CA MET A 372 28.42 3.23 -15.02
C MET A 372 27.17 2.80 -15.80
N ASN A 373 26.62 3.68 -16.64
CA ASN A 373 25.44 3.34 -17.43
C ASN A 373 25.76 2.14 -18.34
N ALA A 374 24.78 1.30 -18.72
CA ALA A 374 25.01 0.14 -19.57
C ALA A 374 25.75 0.50 -20.88
N PHE A 375 25.51 1.72 -21.40
CA PHE A 375 26.25 2.28 -22.53
C PHE A 375 27.71 2.59 -22.20
N GLU A 376 27.99 3.23 -21.07
CA GLU A 376 29.34 3.54 -20.62
C GLU A 376 30.12 2.27 -20.27
N TRP A 377 29.46 1.27 -19.68
CA TRP A 377 30.02 -0.06 -19.45
C TRP A 377 30.33 -0.78 -20.76
N LEU A 378 29.43 -0.73 -21.75
CA LEU A 378 29.71 -1.25 -23.09
C LEU A 378 30.84 -0.48 -23.76
N GLN A 379 30.87 0.84 -23.62
CA GLN A 379 31.90 1.70 -24.18
C GLN A 379 33.26 1.42 -23.56
N GLU A 380 33.35 1.25 -22.24
CA GLU A 380 34.56 0.84 -21.53
C GLU A 380 34.98 -0.58 -21.95
N LYS A 381 34.02 -1.49 -22.05
CA LYS A 381 34.28 -2.85 -22.53
C LYS A 381 34.88 -2.85 -23.95
N TYR A 382 34.27 -2.12 -24.88
CA TYR A 382 34.71 -2.07 -26.27
C TYR A 382 35.87 -1.10 -26.53
N SER A 383 36.14 -0.14 -25.65
CA SER A 383 37.30 0.77 -25.80
C SER A 383 38.62 0.03 -25.56
N HIS A 384 38.59 -1.03 -24.74
CA HIS A 384 39.72 -1.92 -24.51
C HIS A 384 39.73 -3.14 -25.44
N GLU A 385 38.64 -3.40 -26.15
CA GLU A 385 38.50 -4.55 -27.05
C GLU A 385 39.01 -4.19 -28.46
N LYS A 386 40.01 -4.93 -28.95
CA LYS A 386 40.55 -4.73 -30.29
C LYS A 386 39.56 -5.29 -31.32
N ILE A 387 38.74 -4.42 -31.89
CA ILE A 387 37.84 -4.80 -32.99
C ILE A 387 38.70 -5.03 -34.25
N SER A 388 38.92 -6.30 -34.58
CA SER A 388 39.55 -6.68 -35.85
C SER A 388 38.54 -6.42 -36.98
N ILE A 389 38.82 -5.45 -37.86
CA ILE A 389 37.97 -5.08 -39.01
C ILE A 389 37.86 -6.21 -40.06
N ARG A 390 38.59 -7.30 -39.87
CA ARG A 390 38.50 -8.49 -40.70
C ARG A 390 38.24 -9.65 -39.75
N HIS A 391 37.18 -10.43 -39.98
CA HIS A 391 36.87 -11.67 -39.27
C HIS A 391 38.05 -12.67 -39.32
N ALA A 392 39.10 -12.42 -38.54
CA ALA A 392 40.29 -13.24 -38.45
C ALA A 392 40.98 -12.95 -37.12
N VAL A 393 41.02 -13.99 -36.30
CA VAL A 393 41.78 -14.03 -35.06
C VAL A 393 43.26 -14.14 -35.45
N GLY A 394 44.05 -13.11 -35.14
CA GLY A 394 45.51 -13.15 -35.26
C GLY A 394 46.10 -12.01 -36.09
N GLY A 395 46.97 -11.23 -35.46
CA GLY A 395 47.84 -10.29 -36.15
C GLY A 395 48.03 -9.01 -35.36
N GLY A 396 49.07 -8.98 -34.52
CA GLY A 396 49.44 -7.80 -33.73
C GLY A 396 49.63 -6.57 -34.62
N GLY A 397 48.89 -5.50 -34.29
CA GLY A 397 49.02 -4.21 -34.92
C GLY A 397 48.23 -3.18 -34.14
N GLU A 398 48.96 -2.25 -33.52
CA GLU A 398 48.44 -1.17 -32.69
C GLU A 398 47.74 -0.14 -33.59
N ARG A 399 46.40 -0.10 -33.56
CA ARG A 399 45.63 1.02 -34.13
C ARG A 399 44.60 1.48 -33.12
N ARG A 400 44.77 2.71 -32.62
CA ARG A 400 43.74 3.43 -31.89
C ARG A 400 42.62 3.78 -32.87
N ALA A 401 41.38 3.45 -32.53
CA ALA A 401 40.23 3.83 -33.34
C ALA A 401 40.00 5.34 -33.21
N GLU A 402 40.36 6.09 -34.23
CA GLU A 402 39.91 7.48 -34.38
C GLU A 402 38.45 7.49 -34.83
N GLN A 403 37.61 8.00 -33.93
CA GLN A 403 36.38 8.76 -34.13
C GLN A 403 35.74 8.70 -35.53
N TRP A 404 34.68 7.90 -35.68
CA TRP A 404 33.72 8.03 -36.77
C TRP A 404 32.47 8.74 -36.27
N LEU A 405 32.43 10.06 -36.45
CA LEU A 405 31.20 10.84 -36.46
C LEU A 405 30.99 11.31 -37.91
N GLY A 406 29.96 10.77 -38.54
CA GLY A 406 29.30 11.28 -39.73
C GLY A 406 27.81 11.32 -39.44
#